data_AF-A0A8S8Y629-F1
#
_entry.id   AF-A0A8S8Y629-F1
#
_cell.length_a   1.000
_cell.length_b   1.000
_cell.length_c   1.000
_cell.angle_alpha   90.00
_cell.angle_beta   90.00
_cell.angle_gamma   90.00
#
_symmetry.space_group_name_H-M   'P 1'
#
loop_
_entity.id
_entity.type
_entity.pdbx_description
1 polymer ?
#
loop_
_entity_poly.entity_id
_entity_poly.type
_entity_poly.pdbx_seq_one_letter_code
_entity_poly.pdbx_strand_id
1 'polypeptide(L)'
;MALDVHVLGTASARPTPDRAVSGSLVKGPDGIAVIDAGEGFQTRYAHQRRRMKAHALGETLKPSNVDVLAFTHGHLDHTWGALPWLQSMDLENRQRPLLILGPTSSGALDALLERAVLPDDVPPADLARQWLAWYALGGSGLRFPVRWVLGDVANQRWAEVDPVMGSATLLDAMPQPEGWSNSTLRPFATTHTVPSCGWMIQQHAMAGKFDRQRADELNLSTKERAMLARGEDVTTADGTTLESAWFRGGERAPVSVLVSGDTAAMPPAWTDEVRPTLLVHEATFLDEQQDKADEHQHSTATGAVASALAVGAESLALTHYSNRIKSTEEPVSEAKSAAGALPVVALNDNDRMVVDDEGRVHHLSWTETGWASLNIKPNR
;
A
#
# COMPACT_ATOMS: atom_id res chain seq x y z
N MET A 1 12.28 5.10 -10.47
CA MET A 1 10.97 5.07 -9.78
C MET A 1 11.08 3.99 -8.73
N ALA A 2 10.90 4.39 -7.47
CA ALA A 2 11.01 3.47 -6.35
C ALA A 2 9.65 2.88 -5.99
N LEU A 3 8.62 3.72 -5.84
CA LEU A 3 7.25 3.27 -5.53
C LEU A 3 6.22 4.00 -6.41
N ASP A 4 5.23 3.27 -6.92
CA ASP A 4 4.12 3.77 -7.76
C ASP A 4 2.79 3.38 -7.14
N VAL A 5 2.10 4.37 -6.57
CA VAL A 5 0.78 4.19 -5.98
C VAL A 5 -0.28 4.42 -7.06
N HIS A 6 -1.11 3.43 -7.35
CA HIS A 6 -2.29 3.57 -8.19
C HIS A 6 -3.54 3.59 -7.31
N VAL A 7 -4.29 4.68 -7.34
CA VAL A 7 -5.50 4.85 -6.52
C VAL A 7 -6.70 4.50 -7.38
N LEU A 8 -7.38 3.38 -7.14
CA LEU A 8 -8.47 2.92 -8.01
C LEU A 8 -9.86 3.31 -7.50
N GLY A 9 -9.95 3.88 -6.30
CA GLY A 9 -11.20 4.35 -5.72
C GLY A 9 -10.93 5.33 -4.60
N THR A 10 -11.74 6.38 -4.55
CA THR A 10 -11.61 7.52 -3.63
C THR A 10 -12.90 7.84 -2.88
N ALA A 11 -13.95 7.02 -3.02
CA ALA A 11 -15.21 7.20 -2.29
C ALA A 11 -15.22 6.46 -0.96
N SER A 12 -15.84 7.09 0.04
CA SER A 12 -16.21 6.46 1.31
C SER A 12 -17.58 5.77 1.26
N ALA A 13 -17.69 4.61 1.91
CA ALA A 13 -18.88 3.80 2.19
C ALA A 13 -19.61 3.20 0.98
N ARG A 14 -19.72 3.91 -0.14
CA ARG A 14 -20.41 3.45 -1.36
C ARG A 14 -19.89 4.14 -2.61
N PRO A 15 -19.97 3.50 -3.78
CA PRO A 15 -19.61 4.15 -5.03
C PRO A 15 -20.57 5.31 -5.34
N THR A 16 -20.05 6.26 -6.09
CA THR A 16 -20.77 7.38 -6.70
C THR A 16 -20.60 7.30 -8.23
N PRO A 17 -21.31 8.12 -9.03
CA PRO A 17 -21.07 8.15 -10.47
C PRO A 17 -19.61 8.41 -10.87
N ASP A 18 -18.88 9.17 -10.05
CA ASP A 18 -17.54 9.67 -10.39
C ASP A 18 -16.41 9.04 -9.56
N ARG A 19 -16.75 8.36 -8.45
CA ARG A 19 -15.78 7.75 -7.53
C ARG A 19 -16.20 6.35 -7.12
N ALA A 20 -15.31 5.39 -7.23
CA ALA A 20 -15.45 4.06 -6.71
C ALA A 20 -14.94 3.96 -5.27
N VAL A 21 -15.34 2.89 -4.58
CA VAL A 21 -14.89 2.57 -3.22
C VAL A 21 -13.43 2.11 -3.18
N SER A 22 -12.87 2.12 -1.98
CA SER A 22 -11.46 1.85 -1.65
C SER A 22 -10.83 0.68 -2.41
N GLY A 23 -9.59 0.92 -2.83
CA GLY A 23 -8.73 -0.08 -3.46
C GLY A 23 -7.57 0.59 -4.17
N SER A 24 -6.36 0.29 -3.72
CA SER A 24 -5.13 0.90 -4.22
C SER A 24 -4.05 -0.15 -4.47
N LEU A 25 -3.07 0.19 -5.31
CA LEU A 25 -1.90 -0.65 -5.55
C LEU A 25 -0.65 0.15 -5.26
N VAL A 26 0.33 -0.47 -4.60
CA VAL A 26 1.68 0.07 -4.47
C VAL A 26 2.61 -0.90 -5.20
N LYS A 27 3.08 -0.47 -6.38
CA LYS A 27 4.06 -1.21 -7.17
C LYS A 27 5.46 -0.72 -6.78
N GLY A 28 6.32 -1.65 -6.39
CA GLY A 28 7.72 -1.40 -6.05
C GLY A 28 8.68 -2.29 -6.87
N PRO A 29 9.98 -2.31 -6.52
CA PRO A 29 10.98 -3.10 -7.23
C PRO A 29 10.78 -4.62 -7.08
N ASP A 30 10.31 -5.07 -5.92
CA ASP A 30 10.18 -6.50 -5.62
C ASP A 30 8.82 -7.09 -6.05
N GLY A 31 7.78 -6.26 -6.21
CA GLY A 31 6.42 -6.75 -6.38
C GLY A 31 5.34 -5.67 -6.31
N ILE A 32 4.09 -6.11 -6.25
CA ILE A 32 2.91 -5.25 -6.09
C ILE A 32 2.17 -5.66 -4.82
N ALA A 33 1.94 -4.69 -3.94
CA ALA A 33 0.97 -4.79 -2.85
C ALA A 33 -0.36 -4.15 -3.26
N VAL A 34 -1.46 -4.85 -3.06
CA VAL A 34 -2.80 -4.26 -3.14
C VAL A 34 -3.27 -3.94 -1.73
N ILE A 35 -3.70 -2.70 -1.53
CA ILE A 35 -4.26 -2.21 -0.26
C ILE A 35 -5.75 -2.00 -0.48
N ASP A 36 -6.55 -2.82 0.18
CA ASP A 36 -8.01 -2.96 0.01
C ASP A 36 -8.44 -3.36 -1.41
N ALA A 37 -9.61 -4.01 -1.48
CA ALA A 37 -10.26 -4.42 -2.69
C ALA A 37 -11.78 -4.31 -2.52
N GLY A 38 -12.30 -3.08 -2.46
CA GLY A 38 -13.72 -2.79 -2.39
C GLY A 38 -14.51 -3.25 -3.61
N GLU A 39 -15.84 -3.29 -3.51
CA GLU A 39 -16.73 -3.75 -4.58
C GLU A 39 -16.34 -3.21 -5.97
N GLY A 40 -16.28 -4.09 -6.98
CA GLY A 40 -15.92 -3.72 -8.36
C GLY A 40 -14.42 -3.59 -8.65
N PHE A 41 -13.54 -3.88 -7.67
CA PHE A 41 -12.09 -3.76 -7.80
C PHE A 41 -11.53 -4.47 -9.05
N GLN A 42 -11.97 -5.70 -9.35
CA GLN A 42 -11.49 -6.46 -10.51
C GLN A 42 -11.61 -5.71 -11.84
N THR A 43 -12.71 -4.97 -12.02
CA THR A 43 -12.99 -4.20 -13.24
C THR A 43 -12.07 -2.99 -13.29
N ARG A 44 -11.94 -2.26 -12.18
CA ARG A 44 -11.04 -1.09 -12.07
C ARG A 44 -9.58 -1.48 -12.29
N TYR A 45 -9.15 -2.60 -11.72
CA TYR A 45 -7.83 -3.17 -11.92
C TYR A 45 -7.57 -3.51 -13.40
N ALA A 46 -8.51 -4.19 -14.06
CA ALA A 46 -8.41 -4.52 -15.49
C ALA A 46 -8.30 -3.26 -16.37
N HIS A 47 -9.09 -2.21 -16.08
CA HIS A 47 -9.00 -0.92 -16.76
C HIS A 47 -7.66 -0.25 -16.50
N GLN A 48 -7.18 -0.19 -15.26
CA GLN A 48 -5.90 0.43 -14.94
C GLN A 48 -4.73 -0.28 -15.62
N ARG A 49 -4.73 -1.62 -15.64
CA ARG A 49 -3.75 -2.42 -16.37
C ARG A 49 -3.76 -2.11 -17.87
N ARG A 50 -4.94 -1.94 -18.47
CA ARG A 50 -5.08 -1.53 -19.88
C ARG A 50 -4.50 -0.14 -20.11
N ARG A 51 -4.77 0.83 -19.23
CA ARG A 51 -4.20 2.19 -19.30
C ARG A 51 -2.67 2.16 -19.20
N MET A 52 -2.11 1.40 -18.26
CA MET A 52 -0.66 1.24 -18.14
C MET A 52 -0.06 0.68 -19.43
N LYS A 53 -0.65 -0.36 -20.02
CA LYS A 53 -0.18 -0.92 -21.29
C LYS A 53 -0.22 0.09 -22.45
N ALA A 54 -1.21 0.97 -22.46
CA ALA A 54 -1.41 1.94 -23.54
C ALA A 54 -0.54 3.21 -23.39
N HIS A 55 -0.29 3.66 -22.16
CA HIS A 55 0.30 4.99 -21.90
C HIS A 55 1.63 4.94 -21.13
N ALA A 56 2.05 3.79 -20.58
CA ALA A 56 3.32 3.63 -19.87
C ALA A 56 4.17 2.55 -20.55
N LEU A 57 5.09 2.96 -21.43
CA LEU A 57 5.96 2.07 -22.19
C LEU A 57 6.80 1.16 -21.27
N GLY A 58 6.64 -0.15 -21.43
CA GLY A 58 7.39 -1.16 -20.67
C GLY A 58 6.87 -1.42 -19.25
N GLU A 59 5.86 -0.67 -18.79
CA GLU A 59 5.28 -0.83 -17.46
C GLU A 59 3.87 -1.44 -17.52
N THR A 60 3.58 -2.36 -16.60
CA THR A 60 2.26 -2.98 -16.52
C THR A 60 1.97 -3.49 -15.12
N LEU A 61 0.69 -3.60 -14.79
CA LEU A 61 0.18 -4.21 -13.57
C LEU A 61 -0.17 -5.66 -13.88
N LYS A 62 0.84 -6.53 -13.93
CA LYS A 62 0.62 -7.96 -14.15
C LYS A 62 0.02 -8.57 -12.88
N PRO A 63 -1.12 -9.28 -12.96
CA PRO A 63 -1.68 -10.00 -11.82
C PRO A 63 -0.67 -10.96 -11.18
N SER A 64 0.18 -11.63 -11.97
CA SER A 64 1.25 -12.50 -11.47
C SER A 64 2.30 -11.80 -10.59
N ASN A 65 2.38 -10.47 -10.63
CA ASN A 65 3.32 -9.68 -9.83
C ASN A 65 2.64 -9.09 -8.59
N VAL A 66 1.34 -9.35 -8.38
CA VAL A 66 0.71 -9.08 -7.09
C VAL A 66 1.15 -10.18 -6.13
N ASP A 67 1.85 -9.80 -5.07
CA ASP A 67 2.37 -10.74 -4.07
C ASP A 67 1.57 -10.70 -2.78
N VAL A 68 0.89 -9.58 -2.52
CA VAL A 68 0.09 -9.39 -1.31
C VAL A 68 -1.18 -8.58 -1.57
N LEU A 69 -2.27 -9.00 -0.92
CA LEU A 69 -3.50 -8.23 -0.71
C LEU A 69 -3.62 -7.95 0.78
N ALA A 70 -3.51 -6.69 1.18
CA ALA A 70 -3.57 -6.28 2.58
C ALA A 70 -4.82 -5.43 2.81
N PHE A 71 -5.70 -5.90 3.67
CA PHE A 71 -6.89 -5.17 4.09
C PHE A 71 -6.55 -4.23 5.24
N THR A 72 -7.00 -2.98 5.12
CA THR A 72 -6.86 -2.00 6.20
C THR A 72 -7.81 -2.31 7.34
N HIS A 73 -9.01 -2.80 7.04
CA HIS A 73 -10.03 -3.21 8.00
C HIS A 73 -11.16 -4.00 7.31
N GLY A 74 -12.22 -4.28 8.05
CA GLY A 74 -13.29 -5.17 7.65
C GLY A 74 -14.51 -4.56 6.94
N HIS A 75 -14.61 -3.25 6.69
CA HIS A 75 -15.81 -2.75 6.01
C HIS A 75 -15.91 -3.20 4.55
N LEU A 76 -17.14 -3.42 4.09
CA LEU A 76 -17.39 -4.08 2.80
C LEU A 76 -16.96 -3.24 1.59
N ASP A 77 -16.96 -1.92 1.74
CA ASP A 77 -16.42 -1.00 0.75
C ASP A 77 -14.88 -1.07 0.62
N HIS A 78 -14.20 -1.80 1.52
CA HIS A 78 -12.77 -2.13 1.44
C HIS A 78 -12.51 -3.59 1.06
N THR A 79 -13.47 -4.50 1.26
CA THR A 79 -13.20 -5.94 1.19
C THR A 79 -13.99 -6.69 0.11
N TRP A 80 -15.17 -6.21 -0.27
CA TRP A 80 -16.15 -7.03 -1.00
C TRP A 80 -15.80 -7.34 -2.46
N GLY A 81 -14.88 -6.60 -3.05
CA GLY A 81 -14.33 -6.88 -4.37
C GLY A 81 -13.23 -7.94 -4.40
N ALA A 82 -12.74 -8.39 -3.25
CA ALA A 82 -11.64 -9.34 -3.16
C ALA A 82 -11.99 -10.72 -3.75
N LEU A 83 -13.09 -11.34 -3.31
CA LEU A 83 -13.45 -12.70 -3.75
C LEU A 83 -13.65 -12.81 -5.28
N PRO A 84 -14.42 -11.92 -5.95
CA PRO A 84 -14.50 -11.92 -7.41
C PRO A 84 -13.15 -11.73 -8.10
N TRP A 85 -12.29 -10.87 -7.53
CA TRP A 85 -10.96 -10.62 -8.09
C TRP A 85 -10.02 -11.82 -7.95
N LEU A 86 -10.06 -12.54 -6.82
CA LEU A 86 -9.35 -13.81 -6.62
C LEU A 86 -9.79 -14.85 -7.66
N GLN A 87 -11.10 -14.97 -7.91
CA GLN A 87 -11.62 -15.85 -8.96
C GLN A 87 -11.15 -15.43 -10.36
N SER A 88 -11.09 -14.12 -10.65
CA SER A 88 -10.53 -13.62 -11.91
C SER A 88 -9.05 -14.00 -12.07
N MET A 89 -8.24 -13.88 -11.02
CA MET A 89 -6.83 -14.30 -11.05
C MET A 89 -6.68 -15.82 -11.25
N ASP A 90 -7.58 -16.62 -10.66
CA ASP A 90 -7.63 -18.06 -10.87
C ASP A 90 -7.95 -18.41 -12.34
N LEU A 91 -8.93 -17.73 -12.94
CA LEU A 91 -9.28 -17.90 -14.36
C LEU A 91 -8.14 -17.47 -15.30
N GLU A 92 -7.30 -16.52 -14.88
CA GLU A 92 -6.06 -16.15 -15.58
C GLU A 92 -4.91 -17.14 -15.34
N ASN A 93 -5.19 -18.31 -14.72
CA ASN A 93 -4.25 -19.39 -14.42
C ASN A 93 -3.05 -18.93 -13.59
N ARG A 94 -3.25 -18.03 -12.63
CA ARG A 94 -2.22 -17.69 -11.64
C ARG A 94 -1.65 -18.96 -11.02
N GLN A 95 -0.32 -19.01 -10.86
CA GLN A 95 0.39 -20.12 -10.19
C GLN A 95 1.14 -19.66 -8.94
N ARG A 96 1.51 -18.37 -8.87
CA ARG A 96 2.28 -17.82 -7.76
C ARG A 96 1.41 -17.73 -6.50
N PRO A 97 1.95 -18.07 -5.31
CA PRO A 97 1.25 -17.85 -4.05
C PRO A 97 0.82 -16.39 -3.88
N LEU A 98 -0.29 -16.16 -3.20
CA LEU A 98 -0.73 -14.82 -2.77
C LEU A 98 -0.80 -14.79 -1.25
N LEU A 99 -0.17 -13.80 -0.64
CA LEU A 99 -0.36 -13.51 0.78
C LEU A 99 -1.57 -12.57 0.95
N ILE A 100 -2.48 -12.90 1.86
CA ILE A 100 -3.60 -12.04 2.24
C ILE A 100 -3.47 -11.70 3.72
N LEU A 101 -3.40 -10.41 4.02
CA LEU A 101 -3.21 -9.87 5.36
C LEU A 101 -4.42 -9.02 5.77
N GLY A 102 -4.71 -8.98 7.07
CA GLY A 102 -5.65 -8.00 7.61
C GLY A 102 -5.75 -8.03 9.13
N PRO A 103 -6.25 -6.95 9.75
CA PRO A 103 -6.40 -6.88 11.19
C PRO A 103 -7.61 -7.68 11.70
N THR A 104 -7.50 -8.15 12.94
CA THR A 104 -8.61 -8.70 13.72
C THR A 104 -8.43 -8.32 15.20
N SER A 105 -9.46 -8.54 16.02
CA SER A 105 -9.38 -8.30 17.46
C SER A 105 -8.63 -9.40 18.20
N SER A 106 -8.07 -9.10 19.38
CA SER A 106 -7.41 -10.10 20.23
C SER A 106 -8.33 -11.27 20.55
N GLY A 107 -9.60 -10.98 20.91
CA GLY A 107 -10.59 -12.01 21.24
C GLY A 107 -10.97 -12.89 20.06
N ALA A 108 -11.05 -12.33 18.85
CA ALA A 108 -11.25 -13.13 17.64
C ALA A 108 -10.04 -14.02 17.34
N LEU A 109 -8.82 -13.49 17.48
CA LEU A 109 -7.59 -14.25 17.28
C LEU A 109 -7.45 -15.41 18.27
N ASP A 110 -7.73 -15.16 19.56
CA ASP A 110 -7.71 -16.19 20.61
C ASP A 110 -8.71 -17.30 20.30
N ALA A 111 -9.94 -16.95 19.94
CA ALA A 111 -10.97 -17.93 19.57
C ALA A 111 -10.55 -18.78 18.35
N LEU A 112 -9.94 -18.17 17.32
CA LEU A 112 -9.44 -18.92 16.16
C LEU A 112 -8.30 -19.89 16.51
N LEU A 113 -7.39 -19.49 17.39
CA LEU A 113 -6.26 -20.33 17.85
C LEU A 113 -6.75 -21.51 18.70
N GLU A 114 -7.77 -21.28 19.53
CA GLU A 114 -8.37 -22.30 20.41
C GLU A 114 -9.43 -23.15 19.71
N ARG A 115 -9.77 -22.83 18.45
CA ARG A 115 -10.90 -23.44 17.70
C ARG A 115 -12.24 -23.29 18.43
N ALA A 116 -12.41 -22.16 19.11
CA ALA A 116 -13.64 -21.77 19.77
C ALA A 116 -14.57 -21.01 18.82
N VAL A 117 -15.83 -20.83 19.25
CA VAL A 117 -16.77 -19.94 18.56
C VAL A 117 -16.31 -18.50 18.76
N LEU A 118 -16.37 -17.69 17.69
CA LEU A 118 -16.05 -16.26 17.79
C LEU A 118 -16.98 -15.58 18.80
N PRO A 119 -16.45 -14.79 19.76
CA PRO A 119 -17.24 -14.06 20.73
C PRO A 119 -18.32 -13.16 20.09
N ASP A 120 -19.42 -12.92 20.81
CA ASP A 120 -20.56 -12.14 20.31
C ASP A 120 -20.23 -10.65 20.11
N ASP A 121 -19.22 -10.13 20.81
CA ASP A 121 -18.72 -8.76 20.72
C ASP A 121 -17.75 -8.55 19.56
N VAL A 122 -17.28 -9.61 18.89
CA VAL A 122 -16.49 -9.49 17.65
C VAL A 122 -17.39 -8.87 16.57
N PRO A 123 -17.03 -7.70 16.01
CA PRO A 123 -17.88 -6.99 15.06
C PRO A 123 -18.29 -7.87 13.87
N PRO A 124 -19.52 -7.71 13.32
CA PRO A 124 -19.95 -8.46 12.14
C PRO A 124 -19.01 -8.29 10.94
N ALA A 125 -18.40 -7.11 10.81
CA ALA A 125 -17.45 -6.78 9.76
C ALA A 125 -16.02 -7.26 10.05
N ASP A 126 -15.69 -7.84 11.22
CA ASP A 126 -14.33 -8.32 11.49
C ASP A 126 -13.88 -9.34 10.41
N LEU A 127 -12.64 -9.22 9.96
CA LEU A 127 -12.07 -10.08 8.91
C LEU A 127 -12.06 -11.57 9.30
N ALA A 128 -11.99 -11.88 10.60
CA ALA A 128 -12.13 -13.24 11.12
C ALA A 128 -13.50 -13.86 10.76
N ARG A 129 -14.57 -13.07 10.64
CA ARG A 129 -15.88 -13.54 10.18
C ARG A 129 -15.96 -13.61 8.66
N GLN A 130 -15.48 -12.57 7.98
CA GLN A 130 -15.62 -12.45 6.53
C GLN A 130 -14.89 -13.54 5.76
N TRP A 131 -13.68 -13.89 6.18
CA TRP A 131 -12.89 -14.86 5.41
C TRP A 131 -13.54 -16.25 5.42
N LEU A 132 -14.24 -16.63 6.50
CA LEU A 132 -15.01 -17.88 6.61
C LEU A 132 -16.17 -17.84 5.61
N ALA A 133 -16.85 -16.69 5.51
CA ALA A 133 -17.92 -16.49 4.55
C ALA A 133 -17.40 -16.54 3.10
N TRP A 134 -16.27 -15.90 2.80
CA TRP A 134 -15.67 -15.96 1.46
C TRP A 134 -15.24 -17.37 1.07
N TYR A 135 -14.70 -18.13 2.00
CA TYR A 135 -14.37 -19.53 1.78
C TYR A 135 -15.62 -20.33 1.41
N ALA A 136 -16.72 -20.17 2.16
CA ALA A 136 -18.01 -20.82 1.87
C ALA A 136 -18.63 -20.37 0.52
N LEU A 137 -18.38 -19.14 0.10
CA LEU A 137 -18.86 -18.58 -1.17
C LEU A 137 -17.97 -18.93 -2.38
N GLY A 138 -16.99 -19.81 -2.21
CA GLY A 138 -16.17 -20.34 -3.31
C GLY A 138 -14.68 -19.99 -3.23
N GLY A 139 -14.21 -19.38 -2.15
CA GLY A 139 -12.78 -19.20 -1.90
C GLY A 139 -12.02 -20.54 -1.77
N SER A 140 -12.72 -21.62 -1.43
CA SER A 140 -12.20 -22.99 -1.40
C SER A 140 -11.84 -23.57 -2.77
N GLY A 141 -12.35 -22.99 -3.86
CA GLY A 141 -12.15 -23.47 -5.23
C GLY A 141 -10.93 -22.88 -5.95
N LEU A 142 -10.15 -22.00 -5.30
CA LEU A 142 -8.98 -21.37 -5.91
C LEU A 142 -7.87 -22.42 -6.15
N ARG A 143 -7.32 -22.45 -7.37
CA ARG A 143 -6.32 -23.44 -7.81
C ARG A 143 -4.88 -22.99 -7.56
N PHE A 144 -4.68 -21.75 -7.14
CA PHE A 144 -3.38 -21.21 -6.75
C PHE A 144 -3.26 -21.08 -5.23
N PRO A 145 -2.05 -21.15 -4.66
CA PRO A 145 -1.87 -21.07 -3.21
C PRO A 145 -2.26 -19.68 -2.68
N VAL A 146 -3.07 -19.66 -1.62
CA VAL A 146 -3.41 -18.43 -0.89
C VAL A 146 -3.12 -18.65 0.58
N ARG A 147 -2.29 -17.78 1.17
CA ARG A 147 -2.02 -17.77 2.61
C ARG A 147 -2.82 -16.63 3.24
N TRP A 148 -3.65 -16.95 4.21
CA TRP A 148 -4.48 -15.97 4.88
C TRP A 148 -3.97 -15.76 6.29
N VAL A 149 -3.69 -14.51 6.63
CA VAL A 149 -3.03 -14.18 7.89
C VAL A 149 -3.77 -13.02 8.52
N LEU A 150 -4.26 -13.24 9.74
CA LEU A 150 -4.94 -12.24 10.54
C LEU A 150 -4.05 -11.79 11.68
N GLY A 151 -4.12 -10.50 12.02
CA GLY A 151 -3.27 -9.90 13.04
C GLY A 151 -4.03 -9.06 14.04
N ASP A 152 -3.76 -9.27 15.32
CA ASP A 152 -3.94 -8.24 16.33
C ASP A 152 -2.73 -7.30 16.24
N VAL A 153 -2.90 -6.25 15.43
CA VAL A 153 -1.83 -5.32 15.06
C VAL A 153 -1.29 -4.57 16.28
N ALA A 154 -2.16 -4.18 17.21
CA ALA A 154 -1.78 -3.42 18.39
C ALA A 154 -0.86 -4.23 19.32
N ASN A 155 -1.08 -5.54 19.43
CA ASN A 155 -0.28 -6.44 20.26
C ASN A 155 0.77 -7.24 19.47
N GLN A 156 0.94 -6.95 18.18
CA GLN A 156 1.90 -7.62 17.27
C GLN A 156 1.72 -9.15 17.20
N ARG A 157 0.49 -9.65 17.37
CA ARG A 157 0.19 -11.08 17.29
C ARG A 157 -0.40 -11.42 15.93
N TRP A 158 0.11 -12.47 15.29
CA TRP A 158 -0.30 -12.87 13.96
C TRP A 158 -0.57 -14.36 13.91
N ALA A 159 -1.64 -14.76 13.23
CA ALA A 159 -1.91 -16.17 12.99
C ALA A 159 -2.23 -16.41 11.51
N GLU A 160 -1.64 -17.46 10.96
CA GLU A 160 -2.07 -18.02 9.69
C GLU A 160 -3.30 -18.88 9.92
N VAL A 161 -4.35 -18.56 9.20
CA VAL A 161 -5.62 -19.25 9.35
C VAL A 161 -5.76 -20.23 8.18
N ASP A 162 -6.21 -21.45 8.48
CA ASP A 162 -6.59 -22.46 7.50
C ASP A 162 -8.12 -22.52 7.39
N PRO A 163 -8.72 -22.14 6.25
CA PRO A 163 -10.16 -22.02 6.14
C PRO A 163 -10.81 -23.38 5.86
N VAL A 164 -10.03 -24.36 5.42
CA VAL A 164 -10.46 -25.74 5.20
C VAL A 164 -10.63 -26.43 6.54
N MET A 165 -9.64 -26.28 7.43
CA MET A 165 -9.61 -26.92 8.74
C MET A 165 -10.33 -26.10 9.83
N GLY A 166 -10.61 -24.82 9.56
CA GLY A 166 -11.16 -23.89 10.55
C GLY A 166 -10.20 -23.66 11.72
N SER A 167 -8.90 -23.81 11.50
CA SER A 167 -7.87 -23.71 12.54
C SER A 167 -6.92 -22.56 12.25
N ALA A 168 -6.42 -21.90 13.29
CA ALA A 168 -5.32 -20.94 13.17
C ALA A 168 -4.02 -21.47 13.78
N THR A 169 -2.89 -21.05 13.23
CA THR A 169 -1.55 -21.30 13.75
C THR A 169 -0.88 -19.98 14.05
N LEU A 170 -0.45 -19.77 15.30
CA LEU A 170 0.29 -18.57 15.70
C LEU A 170 1.63 -18.50 14.95
N LEU A 171 1.97 -17.31 14.49
CA LEU A 171 3.24 -17.02 13.83
C LEU A 171 4.16 -16.24 14.78
N ASP A 172 5.47 -16.41 14.61
CA ASP A 172 6.48 -15.67 15.38
C ASP A 172 6.45 -14.15 15.11
N ALA A 173 6.05 -13.77 13.89
CA ALA A 173 5.90 -12.39 13.44
C ALA A 173 4.99 -12.32 12.19
N MET A 174 4.62 -11.11 11.78
CA MET A 174 3.92 -10.90 10.52
C MET A 174 4.79 -11.37 9.34
N PRO A 175 4.26 -12.25 8.45
CA PRO A 175 5.00 -12.70 7.28
C PRO A 175 5.14 -11.56 6.26
N GLN A 176 6.28 -11.55 5.56
CA GLN A 176 6.51 -10.68 4.41
C GLN A 176 6.09 -11.39 3.11
N PRO A 177 5.74 -10.66 2.04
CA PRO A 177 5.48 -11.25 0.74
C PRO A 177 6.71 -12.00 0.20
N GLU A 178 6.49 -13.14 -0.46
CA GLU A 178 7.58 -13.99 -0.94
C GLU A 178 8.43 -13.27 -2.01
N GLY A 179 9.75 -13.33 -1.85
CA GLY A 179 10.70 -12.72 -2.79
C GLY A 179 11.00 -11.24 -2.56
N TRP A 180 10.37 -10.60 -1.56
CA TRP A 180 10.70 -9.24 -1.17
C TRP A 180 12.03 -9.24 -0.39
N SER A 181 13.02 -8.51 -0.91
CA SER A 181 14.40 -8.44 -0.40
C SER A 181 14.90 -7.00 -0.27
N ASN A 182 14.40 -6.10 -1.12
CA ASN A 182 14.65 -4.66 -1.10
C ASN A 182 13.45 -3.88 -0.56
N SER A 183 12.32 -4.54 -0.31
CA SER A 183 11.10 -3.93 0.20
C SER A 183 10.58 -4.63 1.46
N THR A 184 9.89 -3.88 2.31
CA THR A 184 9.14 -4.39 3.46
C THR A 184 7.73 -3.84 3.49
N LEU A 185 6.81 -4.63 4.00
CA LEU A 185 5.45 -4.26 4.35
C LEU A 185 5.33 -4.23 5.88
N ARG A 186 4.76 -3.15 6.44
CA ARG A 186 4.59 -2.97 7.89
C ARG A 186 3.19 -2.40 8.21
N PRO A 187 2.47 -2.93 9.20
CA PRO A 187 1.20 -2.37 9.64
C PRO A 187 1.41 -1.32 10.73
N PHE A 188 0.51 -0.35 10.79
CA PHE A 188 0.41 0.64 11.86
C PHE A 188 -1.03 0.69 12.35
N ALA A 189 -1.27 0.42 13.64
CA ALA A 189 -2.63 0.45 14.19
C ALA A 189 -3.28 1.82 13.98
N THR A 190 -4.57 1.81 13.64
CA THR A 190 -5.38 3.02 13.45
C THR A 190 -6.52 3.09 14.46
N THR A 191 -7.32 4.15 14.44
CA THR A 191 -8.48 4.30 15.34
C THR A 191 -9.75 4.30 14.51
N HIS A 192 -10.48 3.18 14.51
CA HIS A 192 -11.71 3.01 13.75
C HIS A 192 -12.69 2.05 14.45
N THR A 193 -13.90 1.92 13.92
CA THR A 193 -15.04 1.25 14.59
C THR A 193 -14.91 -0.28 14.66
N VAL A 194 -14.00 -0.83 13.86
CA VAL A 194 -13.61 -2.24 13.84
C VAL A 194 -12.09 -2.35 13.84
N PRO A 195 -11.49 -3.52 14.13
CA PRO A 195 -10.03 -3.68 14.07
C PRO A 195 -9.47 -3.17 12.74
N SER A 196 -8.50 -2.26 12.83
CA SER A 196 -8.03 -1.49 11.68
C SER A 196 -6.54 -1.17 11.76
N CYS A 197 -5.91 -1.01 10.60
CA CYS A 197 -4.54 -0.56 10.47
C CYS A 197 -4.27 0.11 9.11
N GLY A 198 -3.24 0.96 9.09
CA GLY A 198 -2.61 1.44 7.86
C GLY A 198 -1.44 0.55 7.46
N TRP A 199 -1.10 0.54 6.17
CA TRP A 199 -0.04 -0.29 5.60
C TRP A 199 1.07 0.58 5.03
N MET A 200 2.29 0.44 5.56
CA MET A 200 3.49 1.06 5.03
C MET A 200 4.27 0.06 4.15
N ILE A 201 4.48 0.44 2.90
CA ILE A 201 5.40 -0.22 1.98
C ILE A 201 6.67 0.62 1.94
N GLN A 202 7.81 0.04 2.26
CA GLN A 202 9.09 0.74 2.26
C GLN A 202 10.08 0.02 1.35
N GLN A 203 10.70 0.76 0.44
CA GLN A 203 11.93 0.34 -0.22
C GLN A 203 13.12 0.69 0.69
N HIS A 204 14.00 -0.27 0.91
CA HIS A 204 15.22 -0.09 1.70
C HIS A 204 16.20 0.86 1.02
N ALA A 205 17.14 1.37 1.81
CA ALA A 205 18.29 2.06 1.27
C ALA A 205 19.00 1.15 0.26
N MET A 206 19.41 1.72 -0.86
CA MET A 206 20.10 0.98 -1.90
C MET A 206 21.41 1.68 -2.25
N ALA A 207 22.40 0.88 -2.63
CA ALA A 207 23.59 1.40 -3.27
C ALA A 207 23.19 2.30 -4.47
N GLY A 208 23.93 3.39 -4.64
CA GLY A 208 23.72 4.32 -5.74
C GLY A 208 23.80 3.64 -7.10
N LYS A 209 23.26 4.29 -8.14
CA LYS A 209 23.25 3.73 -9.49
C LYS A 209 24.66 3.33 -9.92
N PHE A 210 24.78 2.15 -10.52
CA PHE A 210 26.06 1.68 -11.05
C PHE A 210 26.46 2.51 -12.27
N ASP A 211 27.67 3.04 -12.25
CA ASP A 211 28.25 3.81 -13.35
C ASP A 211 28.71 2.88 -14.47
N ARG A 212 27.77 2.56 -15.35
CA ARG A 212 28.04 1.72 -16.53
C ARG A 212 29.03 2.38 -17.48
N GLN A 213 29.00 3.70 -17.60
CA GLN A 213 29.86 4.43 -18.52
C GLN A 213 31.32 4.29 -18.06
N ARG A 214 31.60 4.52 -16.78
CA ARG A 214 32.96 4.31 -16.23
C ARG A 214 33.44 2.87 -16.40
N ALA A 215 32.56 1.90 -16.22
CA ALA A 215 32.88 0.49 -16.45
C ALA A 215 33.14 0.16 -17.94
N ASP A 216 32.45 0.83 -18.86
CA ASP A 216 32.70 0.76 -20.30
C ASP A 216 34.07 1.36 -20.65
N GLU A 217 34.40 2.54 -20.12
CA GLU A 217 35.67 3.23 -20.34
C GLU A 217 36.88 2.41 -19.87
N LEU A 218 36.72 1.64 -18.79
CA LEU A 218 37.75 0.75 -18.24
C LEU A 218 37.75 -0.65 -18.88
N ASN A 219 36.93 -0.89 -19.91
CA ASN A 219 36.82 -2.17 -20.62
C ASN A 219 36.57 -3.37 -19.70
N LEU A 220 35.82 -3.17 -18.62
CA LEU A 220 35.56 -4.23 -17.64
C LEU A 220 34.69 -5.33 -18.24
N SER A 221 35.05 -6.58 -17.96
CA SER A 221 34.26 -7.75 -18.33
C SER A 221 32.91 -7.78 -17.60
N THR A 222 31.96 -8.54 -18.14
CA THR A 222 30.65 -8.77 -17.48
C THR A 222 30.80 -9.29 -16.05
N LYS A 223 31.83 -10.11 -15.80
CA LYS A 223 32.10 -10.65 -14.46
C LYS A 223 32.57 -9.56 -13.50
N GLU A 224 33.54 -8.74 -13.91
CA GLU A 224 34.08 -7.66 -13.08
C GLU A 224 33.02 -6.60 -12.79
N ARG A 225 32.20 -6.26 -13.79
CA ARG A 225 31.03 -5.38 -13.59
C ARG A 225 30.06 -5.92 -12.56
N ALA A 226 29.76 -7.22 -12.62
CA ALA A 226 28.86 -7.85 -11.67
C ALA A 226 29.44 -7.87 -10.25
N MET A 227 30.76 -8.05 -10.10
CA MET A 227 31.47 -7.97 -8.82
C MET A 227 31.40 -6.54 -8.24
N LEU A 228 31.81 -5.52 -9.00
CA LEU A 228 31.75 -4.12 -8.57
C LEU A 228 30.31 -3.69 -8.28
N ALA A 229 29.33 -4.18 -9.05
CA ALA A 229 27.93 -3.97 -8.75
C ALA A 229 27.50 -4.65 -7.44
N ARG A 230 28.08 -5.75 -7.01
CA ARG A 230 27.76 -6.33 -5.69
C ARG A 230 28.51 -5.68 -4.53
N GLY A 231 29.30 -4.64 -4.79
CA GLY A 231 30.15 -4.02 -3.76
C GLY A 231 31.45 -4.79 -3.53
N GLU A 232 31.83 -5.69 -4.45
CA GLU A 232 33.09 -6.43 -4.39
C GLU A 232 34.16 -5.68 -5.21
N ASP A 233 35.30 -5.39 -4.59
CA ASP A 233 36.44 -4.79 -5.28
C ASP A 233 37.07 -5.79 -6.26
N VAL A 234 37.58 -5.28 -7.37
CA VAL A 234 38.17 -6.10 -8.45
C VAL A 234 39.64 -5.77 -8.56
N THR A 235 40.50 -6.78 -8.54
CA THR A 235 41.91 -6.61 -8.91
C THR A 235 42.10 -6.97 -10.38
N THR A 236 42.54 -6.03 -11.19
CA THR A 236 42.79 -6.21 -12.62
C THR A 236 44.09 -6.97 -12.86
N ALA A 237 44.28 -7.45 -14.10
CA ALA A 237 45.44 -8.28 -14.47
C ALA A 237 46.81 -7.57 -14.32
N ASP A 238 46.83 -6.25 -14.32
CA ASP A 238 48.01 -5.42 -14.08
C ASP A 238 48.28 -5.15 -12.58
N GLY A 239 47.46 -5.71 -11.68
CA GLY A 239 47.59 -5.57 -10.23
C GLY A 239 46.89 -4.35 -9.64
N THR A 240 46.18 -3.55 -10.45
CA THR A 240 45.41 -2.40 -9.95
C THR A 240 44.14 -2.88 -9.23
N THR A 241 43.87 -2.38 -8.03
CA THR A 241 42.59 -2.61 -7.35
C THR A 241 41.59 -1.52 -7.72
N LEU A 242 40.47 -1.94 -8.31
CA LEU A 242 39.31 -1.12 -8.59
C LEU A 242 38.31 -1.26 -7.43
N GLU A 243 38.17 -0.20 -6.65
CA GLU A 243 37.19 -0.15 -5.57
C GLU A 243 35.78 -0.06 -6.14
N SER A 244 34.88 -0.91 -5.65
CA SER A 244 33.46 -0.93 -6.03
C SER A 244 32.77 0.41 -5.81
N ALA A 245 33.18 1.15 -4.77
CA ALA A 245 32.71 2.49 -4.47
C ALA A 245 32.92 3.49 -5.62
N TRP A 246 33.95 3.30 -6.47
CA TRP A 246 34.22 4.19 -7.60
C TRP A 246 33.18 4.08 -8.73
N PHE A 247 32.41 2.99 -8.75
CA PHE A 247 31.42 2.68 -9.76
C PHE A 247 30.00 2.85 -9.26
N ARG A 248 29.82 3.49 -8.10
CA ARG A 248 28.51 3.71 -7.47
C ARG A 248 28.31 5.20 -7.25
N GLY A 249 27.13 5.68 -7.61
CA GLY A 249 26.66 7.01 -7.14
C GLY A 249 26.47 7.02 -5.62
N GLY A 250 26.09 8.18 -5.07
CA GLY A 250 25.72 8.30 -3.66
C GLY A 250 24.60 7.32 -3.26
N GLU A 251 24.56 6.97 -1.97
CA GLU A 251 23.53 6.08 -1.42
C GLU A 251 22.13 6.66 -1.66
N ARG A 252 21.22 5.80 -2.14
CA ARG A 252 19.81 6.16 -2.27
C ARG A 252 19.12 5.88 -0.94
N ALA A 253 18.59 6.93 -0.33
CA ALA A 253 17.84 6.85 0.91
C ALA A 253 16.63 5.91 0.77
N PRO A 254 16.17 5.28 1.87
CA PRO A 254 14.93 4.52 1.85
C PRO A 254 13.76 5.46 1.52
N VAL A 255 12.76 4.93 0.83
CA VAL A 255 11.52 5.65 0.55
C VAL A 255 10.32 4.79 0.90
N SER A 256 9.23 5.41 1.32
CA SER A 256 8.06 4.70 1.81
C SER A 256 6.74 5.36 1.49
N VAL A 257 5.71 4.53 1.37
CA VAL A 257 4.31 4.96 1.23
C VAL A 257 3.52 4.32 2.37
N LEU A 258 2.85 5.14 3.18
CA LEU A 258 1.86 4.71 4.16
C LEU A 258 0.46 4.98 3.61
N VAL A 259 -0.37 3.94 3.51
CA VAL A 259 -1.81 4.06 3.19
C VAL A 259 -2.58 3.88 4.49
N SER A 260 -3.35 4.91 4.90
CA SER A 260 -3.99 4.95 6.22
C SER A 260 -5.07 3.89 6.42
N GLY A 261 -5.84 3.59 5.38
CA GLY A 261 -7.19 3.05 5.56
C GLY A 261 -8.10 4.06 6.26
N ASP A 262 -9.14 3.57 6.90
CA ASP A 262 -10.07 4.40 7.66
C ASP A 262 -9.56 4.60 9.09
N THR A 263 -9.60 5.85 9.54
CA THR A 263 -9.12 6.25 10.85
C THR A 263 -9.57 7.65 11.27
N ALA A 264 -9.81 7.80 12.58
CA ALA A 264 -9.77 9.08 13.25
C ALA A 264 -8.37 9.72 13.14
N ALA A 265 -8.32 11.05 13.27
CA ALA A 265 -7.07 11.81 13.19
C ALA A 265 -6.11 11.46 14.35
N MET A 266 -4.81 11.50 14.06
CA MET A 266 -3.70 11.24 14.99
C MET A 266 -3.88 9.97 15.84
N PRO A 267 -3.92 8.77 15.22
CA PRO A 267 -4.00 7.52 15.97
C PRO A 267 -2.86 7.40 16.98
N PRO A 268 -3.07 6.81 18.17
CA PRO A 268 -2.02 6.74 19.20
C PRO A 268 -0.71 6.06 18.77
N ALA A 269 -0.77 5.12 17.83
CA ALA A 269 0.40 4.42 17.30
C ALA A 269 1.20 5.24 16.26
N TRP A 270 0.68 6.39 15.85
CA TRP A 270 1.26 7.23 14.80
C TRP A 270 2.16 8.31 15.42
N THR A 271 3.38 7.91 15.74
CA THR A 271 4.42 8.76 16.30
C THR A 271 5.35 9.31 15.22
N ASP A 272 6.26 10.20 15.60
CA ASP A 272 7.27 10.75 14.69
C ASP A 272 8.38 9.76 14.30
N GLU A 273 8.28 8.48 14.71
CA GLU A 273 9.16 7.41 14.26
C GLU A 273 8.71 6.78 12.93
N VAL A 274 7.46 7.02 12.50
CA VAL A 274 6.89 6.41 11.30
C VAL A 274 7.48 7.00 10.01
N ARG A 275 7.56 8.33 9.91
CA ARG A 275 8.21 9.14 8.84
C ARG A 275 8.04 8.61 7.41
N PRO A 276 6.81 8.54 6.88
CA PRO A 276 6.61 8.11 5.51
C PRO A 276 7.03 9.20 4.50
N THR A 277 7.65 8.81 3.37
CA THR A 277 7.88 9.76 2.27
C THR A 277 6.55 10.28 1.71
N LEU A 278 5.56 9.39 1.58
CA LEU A 278 4.20 9.74 1.18
C LEU A 278 3.19 9.11 2.14
N LEU A 279 2.31 9.94 2.69
CA LEU A 279 1.11 9.48 3.39
C LEU A 279 -0.11 9.63 2.47
N VAL A 280 -0.79 8.52 2.17
CA VAL A 280 -2.12 8.51 1.55
C VAL A 280 -3.14 8.37 2.67
N HIS A 281 -3.90 9.43 2.94
CA HIS A 281 -4.78 9.51 4.10
C HIS A 281 -6.24 9.72 3.71
N GLU A 282 -7.16 9.12 4.47
CA GLU A 282 -8.58 9.44 4.36
C GLU A 282 -8.87 10.90 4.76
N ALA A 283 -9.84 11.51 4.09
CA ALA A 283 -10.40 12.81 4.41
C ALA A 283 -11.91 12.75 4.16
N THR A 284 -12.58 11.87 4.91
CA THR A 284 -14.00 11.56 4.71
C THR A 284 -14.87 12.80 4.85
N PHE A 285 -14.52 13.70 5.77
CA PHE A 285 -15.31 14.89 6.10
C PHE A 285 -14.54 16.19 5.80
N LEU A 286 -15.31 17.27 5.60
CA LEU A 286 -14.80 18.65 5.65
C LEU A 286 -14.71 19.12 7.10
N ASP A 287 -13.97 20.18 7.37
CA ASP A 287 -13.77 20.71 8.73
C ASP A 287 -15.09 21.08 9.43
N GLU A 288 -16.08 21.58 8.69
CA GLU A 288 -17.43 21.86 9.21
C GLU A 288 -18.16 20.62 9.78
N GLN A 289 -17.65 19.43 9.48
CA GLN A 289 -18.23 18.13 9.85
C GLN A 289 -17.35 17.37 10.84
N GLN A 290 -16.48 18.06 11.59
CA GLN A 290 -15.61 17.45 12.61
C GLN A 290 -16.38 16.55 13.60
N ASP A 291 -17.54 16.98 14.09
CA ASP A 291 -18.36 16.18 15.02
C ASP A 291 -18.73 14.81 14.42
N LYS A 292 -18.99 14.74 13.10
CA LYS A 292 -19.29 13.47 12.40
C LYS A 292 -18.04 12.64 12.16
N ALA A 293 -16.91 13.29 11.91
CA ALA A 293 -15.62 12.62 11.80
C ALA A 293 -15.31 11.90 13.12
N ASP A 294 -15.50 12.57 14.25
CA ASP A 294 -15.28 12.00 15.58
C ASP A 294 -16.28 10.88 15.89
N GLU A 295 -17.58 11.09 15.62
CA GLU A 295 -18.64 10.10 15.84
C GLU A 295 -18.39 8.79 15.08
N HIS A 296 -17.93 8.89 13.83
CA HIS A 296 -17.71 7.74 12.96
C HIS A 296 -16.25 7.27 12.90
N GLN A 297 -15.37 7.87 13.71
CA GLN A 297 -13.93 7.56 13.77
C GLN A 297 -13.27 7.64 12.38
N HIS A 298 -13.47 8.78 11.73
CA HIS A 298 -12.91 9.20 10.46
C HIS A 298 -12.15 10.53 10.63
N SER A 299 -11.54 11.00 9.55
CA SER A 299 -10.77 12.25 9.54
C SER A 299 -11.41 13.33 8.69
N THR A 300 -11.21 14.57 9.11
CA THR A 300 -11.37 15.76 8.26
C THR A 300 -10.12 15.99 7.42
N ALA A 301 -10.19 16.87 6.42
CA ALA A 301 -9.02 17.27 5.63
C ALA A 301 -7.89 17.87 6.50
N THR A 302 -8.23 18.69 7.50
CA THR A 302 -7.24 19.19 8.47
C THR A 302 -6.79 18.14 9.48
N GLY A 303 -7.66 17.20 9.86
CA GLY A 303 -7.27 16.03 10.65
C GLY A 303 -6.24 15.13 9.95
N ALA A 304 -6.37 14.95 8.63
CA ALA A 304 -5.38 14.26 7.81
C ALA A 304 -4.03 14.99 7.81
N VAL A 305 -4.04 16.33 7.73
CA VAL A 305 -2.82 17.15 7.87
C VAL A 305 -2.19 17.00 9.24
N ALA A 306 -2.98 17.05 10.32
CA ALA A 306 -2.48 16.87 11.68
C ALA A 306 -1.80 15.50 11.84
N SER A 307 -2.41 14.45 11.28
CA SER A 307 -1.85 13.09 11.27
C SER A 307 -0.54 13.04 10.49
N ALA A 308 -0.48 13.67 9.31
CA ALA A 308 0.73 13.74 8.49
C ALA A 308 1.89 14.45 9.20
N LEU A 309 1.60 15.56 9.90
CA LEU A 309 2.60 16.30 10.68
C LEU A 309 3.07 15.48 11.90
N ALA A 310 2.16 14.78 12.58
CA ALA A 310 2.48 13.94 13.73
C ALA A 310 3.45 12.81 13.38
N VAL A 311 3.30 12.19 12.22
CA VAL A 311 4.21 11.12 11.74
C VAL A 311 5.45 11.65 11.02
N GLY A 312 5.56 12.96 10.80
CA GLY A 312 6.64 13.55 10.02
C GLY A 312 6.64 13.13 8.54
N ALA A 313 5.46 13.04 7.91
CA ALA A 313 5.34 12.73 6.50
C ALA A 313 5.96 13.83 5.62
N GLU A 314 6.62 13.45 4.53
CA GLU A 314 7.20 14.44 3.60
C GLU A 314 6.19 14.98 2.58
N SER A 315 5.09 14.26 2.34
CA SER A 315 3.98 14.67 1.48
C SER A 315 2.69 13.96 1.88
N LEU A 316 1.55 14.60 1.63
CA LEU A 316 0.21 14.09 1.93
C LEU A 316 -0.66 14.04 0.67
N ALA A 317 -1.34 12.92 0.46
CA ALA A 317 -2.34 12.74 -0.57
C ALA A 317 -3.68 12.32 0.06
N LEU A 318 -4.72 13.14 -0.16
CA LEU A 318 -6.05 12.92 0.40
C LEU A 318 -6.86 11.95 -0.47
N THR A 319 -7.65 11.08 0.15
CA THR A 319 -8.57 10.15 -0.50
C THR A 319 -9.81 9.89 0.38
N HIS A 320 -10.66 8.93 -0.03
CA HIS A 320 -11.78 8.40 0.76
C HIS A 320 -12.80 9.47 1.19
N TYR A 321 -13.34 10.20 0.23
CA TYR A 321 -14.26 11.30 0.48
C TYR A 321 -15.70 10.83 0.67
N SER A 322 -16.42 11.47 1.60
CA SER A 322 -17.87 11.32 1.69
C SER A 322 -18.55 11.66 0.36
N ASN A 323 -19.63 10.96 0.03
CA ASN A 323 -20.44 11.22 -1.16
C ASN A 323 -21.03 12.65 -1.23
N ARG A 324 -20.96 13.41 -0.13
CA ARG A 324 -21.36 14.82 -0.04
C ARG A 324 -20.36 15.74 -0.73
N ILE A 325 -19.08 15.35 -0.73
CA ILE A 325 -17.97 16.08 -1.35
C ILE A 325 -17.98 15.77 -2.85
N LYS A 326 -18.38 16.75 -3.67
CA LYS A 326 -18.52 16.57 -5.13
C LYS A 326 -17.23 16.81 -5.90
N SER A 327 -16.33 17.61 -5.33
CA SER A 327 -15.04 17.97 -5.93
C SER A 327 -13.94 17.86 -4.87
N THR A 328 -12.71 17.56 -5.31
CA THR A 328 -11.53 17.56 -4.44
C THR A 328 -11.02 18.96 -4.10
N GLU A 329 -11.61 20.02 -4.69
CA GLU A 329 -11.21 21.42 -4.47
C GLU A 329 -11.37 21.85 -3.00
N GLU A 330 -12.48 21.51 -2.37
CA GLU A 330 -12.75 21.88 -0.97
C GLU A 330 -11.80 21.17 0.01
N PRO A 331 -11.68 19.81 0.01
CA PRO A 331 -10.74 19.12 0.90
C PRO A 331 -9.30 19.59 0.73
N VAL A 332 -8.83 19.78 -0.51
CA VAL A 332 -7.44 20.21 -0.73
C VAL A 332 -7.21 21.66 -0.29
N SER A 333 -8.25 22.52 -0.37
CA SER A 333 -8.18 23.90 0.09
C SER A 333 -8.08 23.98 1.61
N GLU A 334 -8.91 23.23 2.34
CA GLU A 334 -8.86 23.11 3.80
C GLU A 334 -7.50 22.58 4.25
N ALA A 335 -7.07 21.46 3.66
CA ALA A 335 -5.79 20.86 4.01
C ALA A 335 -4.61 21.80 3.74
N LYS A 336 -4.56 22.47 2.57
CA LYS A 336 -3.49 23.45 2.28
C LYS A 336 -3.46 24.62 3.25
N SER A 337 -4.61 25.02 3.77
CA SER A 337 -4.69 26.10 4.77
C SER A 337 -4.07 25.69 6.11
N ALA A 338 -4.11 24.40 6.47
CA ALA A 338 -3.51 23.85 7.68
C ALA A 338 -2.08 23.30 7.49
N ALA A 339 -1.67 23.00 6.26
CA ALA A 339 -0.46 22.22 5.96
C ALA A 339 0.88 22.94 6.22
N GLY A 340 0.88 24.27 6.30
CA GLY A 340 2.12 25.04 6.37
C GLY A 340 3.03 24.76 5.16
N ALA A 341 4.16 24.11 5.40
CA ALA A 341 5.12 23.72 4.34
C ALA A 341 4.89 22.31 3.78
N LEU A 342 4.02 21.50 4.39
CA LEU A 342 3.73 20.15 3.95
C LEU A 342 3.08 20.17 2.55
N PRO A 343 3.64 19.51 1.53
CA PRO A 343 2.98 19.38 0.25
C PRO A 343 1.72 18.52 0.35
N VAL A 344 0.58 19.06 -0.09
CA VAL A 344 -0.71 18.36 -0.08
C VAL A 344 -1.35 18.33 -1.46
N VAL A 345 -1.83 17.15 -1.84
CA VAL A 345 -2.69 16.93 -3.01
C VAL A 345 -3.96 16.18 -2.63
N ALA A 346 -4.97 16.26 -3.49
CA ALA A 346 -6.19 15.47 -3.36
C ALA A 346 -6.36 14.59 -4.60
N LEU A 347 -6.63 13.31 -4.35
CA LEU A 347 -6.63 12.28 -5.37
C LEU A 347 -8.02 12.09 -5.99
N ASN A 348 -8.04 11.75 -7.27
CA ASN A 348 -9.20 11.18 -7.96
C ASN A 348 -8.94 9.72 -8.31
N ASP A 349 -10.01 9.02 -8.67
CA ASP A 349 -9.89 7.65 -9.18
C ASP A 349 -8.95 7.61 -10.40
N ASN A 350 -8.07 6.62 -10.40
CA ASN A 350 -7.06 6.30 -11.41
C ASN A 350 -5.82 7.20 -11.42
N ASP A 351 -5.74 8.18 -10.50
CA ASP A 351 -4.53 8.94 -10.26
C ASP A 351 -3.38 8.04 -9.79
N ARG A 352 -2.16 8.52 -10.00
CA ARG A 352 -0.94 7.89 -9.49
C ARG A 352 -0.11 8.85 -8.66
N MET A 353 0.51 8.30 -7.61
CA MET A 353 1.55 8.99 -6.84
C MET A 353 2.85 8.21 -7.00
N VAL A 354 3.85 8.85 -7.61
CA VAL A 354 5.14 8.24 -7.89
C VAL A 354 6.17 8.81 -6.94
N VAL A 355 6.76 7.95 -6.10
CA VAL A 355 7.93 8.29 -5.30
C VAL A 355 9.17 7.83 -6.07
N ASP A 356 10.01 8.77 -6.46
CA ASP A 356 11.24 8.47 -7.19
C ASP A 356 12.39 8.04 -6.28
N ASP A 357 13.50 7.68 -6.90
CA ASP A 357 14.71 7.17 -6.21
C ASP A 357 15.41 8.24 -5.36
N GLU A 358 15.03 9.51 -5.51
CA GLU A 358 15.51 10.64 -4.74
C GLU A 358 14.51 11.10 -3.67
N GLY A 359 13.44 10.33 -3.44
CA GLY A 359 12.39 10.65 -2.46
C GLY A 359 11.39 11.72 -2.91
N ARG A 360 11.47 12.19 -4.17
CA ARG A 360 10.52 13.20 -4.66
C ARG A 360 9.20 12.52 -5.04
N VAL A 361 8.10 13.18 -4.68
CA VAL A 361 6.75 12.71 -4.94
C VAL A 361 6.16 13.44 -6.14
N HIS A 362 5.63 12.69 -7.10
CA HIS A 362 4.98 13.21 -8.30
C HIS A 362 3.53 12.75 -8.36
N HIS A 363 2.58 13.70 -8.51
CA HIS A 363 1.17 13.38 -8.73
C HIS A 363 0.87 13.36 -10.23
N LEU A 364 0.40 12.21 -10.71
CA LEU A 364 -0.01 12.01 -12.09
C LEU A 364 -1.52 11.82 -12.12
N SER A 365 -2.26 12.83 -12.58
CA SER A 365 -3.71 12.75 -12.64
C SER A 365 -4.18 12.14 -13.96
N TRP A 366 -5.15 11.23 -13.88
CA TRP A 366 -5.69 10.58 -15.07
C TRP A 366 -6.62 11.53 -15.85
N THR A 367 -6.37 11.65 -17.15
CA THR A 367 -7.24 12.36 -18.11
C THR A 367 -7.71 11.37 -19.18
N GLU A 368 -8.67 11.77 -20.03
CA GLU A 368 -9.20 10.90 -21.09
C GLU A 368 -8.12 10.34 -22.04
N THR A 369 -6.99 11.04 -22.19
CA THR A 369 -5.92 10.72 -23.15
C THR A 369 -4.64 10.20 -22.50
N GLY A 370 -4.56 10.14 -21.16
CA GLY A 370 -3.39 9.67 -20.42
C GLY A 370 -3.18 10.40 -19.09
N TRP A 371 -2.03 10.16 -18.45
CA TRP A 371 -1.68 10.84 -17.20
C TRP A 371 -1.01 12.19 -17.45
N ALA A 372 -1.52 13.24 -16.79
CA ALA A 372 -0.92 14.56 -16.78
C ALA A 372 -0.16 14.79 -15.45
N SER A 373 1.04 15.37 -15.52
CA SER A 373 1.81 15.70 -14.32
C SER A 373 1.23 16.93 -13.62
N LEU A 374 0.80 16.76 -12.38
CA LEU A 374 0.49 17.83 -11.45
C LEU A 374 1.69 17.94 -10.51
N ASN A 375 2.66 18.79 -10.85
CA ASN A 375 3.89 18.90 -10.07
C ASN A 375 3.59 19.23 -8.61
N ILE A 376 3.98 18.35 -7.69
CA ILE A 376 4.08 18.66 -6.27
C ILE A 376 5.38 19.44 -6.11
N LYS A 377 5.30 20.69 -5.63
CA LYS A 377 6.51 21.47 -5.41
C LYS A 377 7.32 20.80 -4.28
N PRO A 378 8.61 20.49 -4.48
CA PRO A 378 9.43 19.92 -3.42
C PRO A 378 9.52 20.90 -2.25
N ASN A 379 9.49 20.37 -1.04
CA ASN A 379 9.81 21.12 0.18
C ASN A 379 11.29 21.49 0.08
N ARG A 380 11.61 22.78 -0.10
CA ARG A 380 13.00 23.27 -0.22
C ARG A 380 13.43 23.93 1.07
#